data_AF-A0A920H5E0-F1
#
_entry.id   AF-A0A920H5E0-F1
#
_cell.length_a   1.000
_cell.length_b   1.000
_cell.length_c   1.000
_cell.angle_alpha   90.00
_cell.angle_beta   90.00
_cell.angle_gamma   90.00
#
_symmetry.space_group_name_H-M   'P 1'
#
loop_
_entity.id
_entity.type
_entity.pdbx_description
1 polymer ?
#
loop_
_entity_poly.entity_id
_entity_poly.type
_entity_poly.pdbx_seq_one_letter_code
_entity_poly.pdbx_strand_id
1 'polypeptide(L)'
;MFFNFPFRKTLSVILILPLAMPAYISAITYVGIFEDSNIIDIRNIYGAIFLISFVLYPYVYLLARSSFLEQSKEVFENSEMLSATYFKIFTKISLPLARPSIALGVTLATLDALADYGTVEFLGVPTFTTGIFRVWFGMEDTISAAQMASVF
;
A
#
# COMPACT_ATOMS: atom_id res chain seq x y z
N MET A 1 -7.27 15.59 -18.12
CA MET A 1 -7.90 16.47 -17.09
C MET A 1 -9.20 15.82 -16.66
N PHE A 2 -9.14 14.81 -15.78
CA PHE A 2 -10.21 13.81 -15.72
C PHE A 2 -11.50 14.29 -15.05
N PHE A 3 -11.46 14.93 -13.87
CA PHE A 3 -12.66 15.56 -13.28
C PHE A 3 -12.24 16.67 -12.31
N ASN A 4 -12.85 17.85 -12.43
CA ASN A 4 -12.74 18.93 -11.45
C ASN A 4 -14.06 19.03 -10.70
N PHE A 5 -14.07 18.65 -9.42
CA PHE A 5 -15.23 18.71 -8.55
C PHE A 5 -14.86 19.44 -7.25
N PRO A 6 -15.84 20.08 -6.58
CA PRO A 6 -15.59 20.72 -5.29
C PRO A 6 -15.04 19.68 -4.30
N PHE A 7 -14.07 20.06 -3.47
CA PHE A 7 -13.35 19.20 -2.49
C PHE A 7 -12.25 18.26 -3.02
N ARG A 8 -11.86 18.33 -4.30
CA ARG A 8 -10.75 17.52 -4.85
C ARG A 8 -9.46 17.57 -4.01
N LYS A 9 -9.08 18.77 -3.52
CA LYS A 9 -7.85 18.94 -2.72
C LYS A 9 -7.96 18.22 -1.36
N THR A 10 -9.08 18.39 -0.66
CA THR A 10 -9.34 17.73 0.62
C THR A 10 -9.34 16.21 0.47
N LEU A 11 -10.03 15.68 -0.54
CA LEU A 11 -10.07 14.23 -0.78
C LEU A 11 -8.68 13.68 -1.10
N SER A 12 -7.87 14.40 -1.89
CA SER A 12 -6.50 13.97 -2.18
C SER A 12 -5.61 13.93 -0.95
N VAL A 13 -5.81 14.85 0.00
CA VAL A 13 -5.07 14.85 1.26
C VAL A 13 -5.51 13.67 2.13
N ILE A 14 -6.82 13.44 2.26
CA ILE A 14 -7.37 12.33 3.05
C ILE A 14 -6.84 10.97 2.56
N LEU A 15 -6.72 10.78 1.24
CA LEU A 15 -6.19 9.54 0.66
C LEU A 15 -4.69 9.32 0.92
N ILE A 16 -3.95 10.36 1.32
CA ILE A 16 -2.52 10.26 1.63
C ILE A 16 -2.31 10.12 3.15
N LEU A 17 -3.28 10.53 3.98
CA LEU A 17 -3.16 10.52 5.44
C LEU A 17 -2.71 9.18 6.04
N PRO A 18 -3.18 8.00 5.58
CA PRO A 18 -2.74 6.73 6.16
C PRO A 18 -1.23 6.51 6.08
N LEU A 19 -0.57 7.07 5.05
CA LEU A 19 0.89 6.98 4.89
C LEU A 19 1.67 7.80 5.92
N ALA A 20 1.04 8.80 6.53
CA ALA A 20 1.69 9.65 7.52
C ALA A 20 1.91 8.94 8.86
N MET A 21 1.19 7.84 9.11
CA MET A 21 1.31 7.05 10.32
C MET A 21 2.13 5.79 10.04
N PRO A 22 3.23 5.54 10.77
CA PRO A 22 3.94 4.27 10.70
C PRO A 22 3.00 3.09 10.95
N ALA A 23 3.11 2.02 10.15
CA ALA A 23 2.21 0.87 10.22
C ALA A 23 2.10 0.27 11.63
N TYR A 24 3.21 0.21 12.35
CA TYR A 24 3.27 -0.26 13.73
C TYR A 24 2.41 0.58 14.69
N ILE A 25 2.50 1.92 14.60
CA ILE A 25 1.72 2.84 15.45
C ILE A 25 0.23 2.72 15.12
N SER A 26 -0.09 2.62 13.82
CA SER A 26 -1.45 2.35 13.36
C SER A 26 -1.97 1.05 13.98
N ALA A 27 -1.21 -0.04 13.91
CA ALA A 27 -1.61 -1.33 14.46
C ALA A 27 -1.92 -1.27 15.97
N ILE A 28 -1.06 -0.64 16.77
CA ILE A 28 -1.33 -0.45 18.21
C ILE A 28 -2.64 0.31 18.45
N THR A 29 -2.85 1.39 17.70
CA THR A 29 -4.04 2.23 17.84
C THR A 29 -5.31 1.46 17.47
N TYR A 30 -5.29 0.75 16.35
CA TYR A 30 -6.44 -0.03 15.89
C TYR A 30 -6.72 -1.21 16.83
N VAL A 31 -5.69 -1.92 17.30
CA VAL A 31 -5.86 -3.01 18.28
C VAL A 31 -6.51 -2.50 19.55
N GLY A 32 -6.03 -1.37 20.09
CA GLY A 32 -6.65 -0.76 21.28
C GLY A 32 -8.14 -0.50 21.09
N ILE A 33 -8.55 0.07 19.95
CA ILE A 33 -9.97 0.37 19.67
C ILE A 33 -10.82 -0.92 19.55
N PHE A 34 -10.32 -1.94 18.85
CA PHE A 34 -11.10 -3.15 18.55
C PHE A 34 -11.11 -4.16 19.70
N GLU A 35 -10.02 -4.30 20.46
CA GLU A 35 -9.97 -5.16 21.64
C GLU A 35 -10.82 -4.59 22.78
N ASP A 36 -10.75 -3.27 23.04
CA ASP A 36 -11.56 -2.62 24.09
C ASP A 36 -13.07 -2.77 23.84
N SER A 37 -13.46 -2.90 22.58
CA SER A 37 -14.87 -3.01 22.17
C SER A 37 -15.34 -4.46 21.97
N ASN A 38 -14.45 -5.47 22.02
CA ASN A 38 -14.76 -6.89 21.77
C ASN A 38 -15.53 -7.15 20.46
N ILE A 39 -15.40 -6.27 19.45
CA ILE A 39 -16.20 -6.35 18.21
C ILE A 39 -15.55 -7.34 17.24
N ILE A 40 -14.24 -7.21 17.02
CA ILE A 40 -13.48 -7.98 16.02
C ILE A 40 -12.08 -8.28 16.59
N ASP A 41 -11.65 -9.53 16.49
CA ASP A 41 -10.24 -9.90 16.67
C ASP A 41 -9.45 -9.53 15.40
N ILE A 42 -8.50 -8.60 15.53
CA ILE A 42 -7.62 -8.17 14.45
C ILE A 42 -6.18 -8.67 14.59
N ARG A 43 -5.85 -9.44 15.64
CA ARG A 43 -4.51 -10.03 15.85
C ARG A 43 -4.39 -11.36 15.10
N ASN A 44 -4.56 -11.28 13.78
CA ASN A 44 -4.49 -12.40 12.87
C ASN A 44 -3.99 -11.95 11.48
N ILE A 45 -3.78 -12.92 10.58
CA ILE A 45 -3.29 -12.65 9.23
C ILE A 45 -4.19 -11.70 8.43
N TYR A 46 -5.52 -11.76 8.62
CA TYR A 46 -6.45 -10.89 7.90
C TYR A 46 -6.37 -9.45 8.42
N GLY A 47 -6.24 -9.26 9.73
CA GLY A 47 -5.99 -7.95 10.33
C GLY A 47 -4.68 -7.34 9.86
N ALA A 48 -3.61 -8.15 9.77
CA ALA A 48 -2.32 -7.71 9.22
C ALA A 48 -2.44 -7.29 7.75
N ILE A 49 -3.07 -8.10 6.89
CA ILE A 49 -3.30 -7.76 5.47
C ILE A 49 -4.07 -6.44 5.35
N PHE A 50 -5.15 -6.28 6.12
CA PHE A 50 -5.97 -5.09 6.09
C PHE A 50 -5.19 -3.85 6.53
N LEU A 51 -4.54 -3.90 7.69
CA LEU A 51 -3.79 -2.77 8.25
C LEU A 51 -2.63 -2.34 7.35
N ILE A 52 -1.81 -3.30 6.93
CA ILE A 52 -0.66 -3.03 6.07
C ILE A 52 -1.14 -2.48 4.72
N SER A 53 -2.19 -3.04 4.12
CA SER A 53 -2.77 -2.51 2.88
C SER A 53 -3.31 -1.09 3.07
N PHE A 54 -3.99 -0.82 4.19
CA PHE A 54 -4.55 0.50 4.49
C PHE A 54 -3.48 1.57 4.67
N VAL A 55 -2.32 1.22 5.24
CA VAL A 55 -1.20 2.16 5.42
C VAL A 55 -0.42 2.35 4.12
N LEU A 56 -0.27 1.31 3.31
CA LEU A 56 0.63 1.31 2.14
C LEU A 56 -0.04 1.59 0.79
N TYR A 57 -1.38 1.49 0.67
CA TYR A 57 -2.08 1.85 -0.58
C TYR A 57 -1.78 3.26 -1.11
N PRO A 58 -1.47 4.28 -0.28
CA PRO A 58 -1.18 5.61 -0.79
C PRO A 58 0.01 5.65 -1.74
N TYR A 59 0.99 4.74 -1.64
CA TYR A 59 2.08 4.63 -2.61
C TYR A 59 1.56 4.32 -4.03
N VAL A 60 0.65 3.34 -4.13
CA VAL A 60 0.00 2.96 -5.39
C VAL A 60 -0.82 4.13 -5.92
N TYR A 61 -1.61 4.76 -5.05
CA TYR A 61 -2.44 5.90 -5.40
C TYR A 61 -1.61 7.08 -5.95
N LEU A 62 -0.54 7.47 -5.26
CA LEU A 62 0.29 8.61 -5.63
C LEU A 62 0.94 8.41 -7.00
N LEU A 63 1.52 7.24 -7.25
CA LEU A 63 2.18 6.94 -8.52
C LEU A 63 1.19 6.77 -9.67
N ALA A 64 0.07 6.09 -9.44
CA ALA A 64 -1.01 6.01 -10.42
C ALA A 64 -1.53 7.41 -10.77
N ARG A 65 -1.77 8.25 -9.75
CA ARG A 65 -2.24 9.62 -9.92
C ARG A 65 -1.24 10.49 -10.70
N SER A 66 0.07 10.39 -10.43
CA SER A 66 1.08 11.13 -11.21
C SER A 66 1.00 10.75 -12.68
N SER A 67 0.95 9.45 -12.97
CA SER A 67 0.84 8.96 -14.34
C SER A 67 -0.42 9.46 -15.05
N PHE A 68 -1.58 9.43 -14.39
CA PHE A 68 -2.81 9.96 -14.97
C PHE A 68 -2.77 11.48 -15.21
N LEU A 69 -1.97 12.23 -14.44
CA LEU A 69 -1.80 13.67 -14.63
C LEU A 69 -0.80 14.00 -15.75
N GLU A 70 0.19 13.13 -15.98
CA GLU A 70 1.21 13.28 -17.03
C GLU A 70 0.72 12.85 -18.42
N GLN A 71 -0.38 12.10 -18.51
CA GLN A 71 -0.99 11.72 -19.80
C GLN A 71 -1.34 12.96 -20.64
N SER A 72 -0.88 12.97 -21.90
CA SER A 72 -0.99 14.12 -22.80
C SER A 72 -2.44 14.40 -23.21
N LYS A 73 -2.76 15.69 -23.45
CA LYS A 73 -4.07 16.12 -23.94
C LYS A 73 -4.38 15.60 -25.35
N GLU A 74 -3.36 15.46 -26.20
CA GLU A 74 -3.52 14.96 -27.59
C GLU A 74 -4.10 13.55 -27.65
N VAL A 75 -3.72 12.67 -26.72
CA VAL A 75 -4.26 11.30 -26.63
C VAL A 75 -5.78 11.32 -26.34
N PHE A 76 -6.24 12.33 -25.59
CA PHE A 76 -7.64 12.55 -25.29
C PHE A 76 -8.41 13.16 -26.44
N GLU A 77 -7.89 14.24 -27.02
CA GLU A 77 -8.52 14.97 -28.13
C GLU A 77 -8.72 14.06 -29.35
N ASN A 78 -7.73 13.21 -29.68
CA ASN A 78 -7.85 12.22 -30.76
C ASN A 78 -8.90 11.13 -30.47
N SER A 79 -9.12 10.79 -29.20
CA SER A 79 -10.12 9.79 -28.80
C SER A 79 -11.55 10.35 -28.82
N GLU A 80 -11.71 11.64 -28.50
CA GLU A 80 -12.98 12.35 -28.64
C GLU A 80 -13.38 12.51 -30.11
N MET A 81 -12.41 12.74 -31.02
CA MET A 81 -12.65 12.74 -32.47
C MET A 81 -13.23 11.42 -32.99
N LEU A 82 -12.89 10.30 -32.33
CA LEU A 82 -13.39 8.96 -32.67
C LEU A 82 -14.72 8.61 -31.98
N SER A 83 -15.39 9.59 -31.34
CA SER A 83 -16.64 9.41 -30.59
C SER A 83 -16.56 8.31 -29.52
N ALA A 84 -15.37 8.10 -28.93
CA ALA A 84 -15.19 7.08 -27.90
C ALA A 84 -15.73 7.56 -26.55
N THR A 85 -16.53 6.73 -25.88
CA THR A 85 -17.01 7.00 -24.52
C THR A 85 -15.86 7.14 -23.51
N TYR A 86 -15.99 8.02 -22.52
CA TYR A 86 -15.00 8.18 -21.43
C TYR A 86 -14.56 6.86 -20.78
N PHE A 87 -15.49 5.93 -20.56
CA PHE A 87 -15.18 4.61 -20.01
C PHE A 87 -14.25 3.79 -20.92
N LYS A 88 -14.44 3.88 -22.24
CA LYS A 88 -13.58 3.22 -23.23
C LYS A 88 -12.19 3.84 -23.26
N ILE A 89 -12.10 5.18 -23.21
CA ILE A 89 -10.83 5.90 -23.15
C ILE A 89 -10.08 5.51 -21.87
N PHE A 90 -10.75 5.54 -20.72
CA PHE A 90 -10.14 5.16 -19.45
C PHE A 90 -9.60 3.73 -19.45
N THR A 91 -10.40 2.75 -19.86
CA THR A 91 -10.02 1.33 -19.80
C THR A 91 -9.04 0.89 -20.88
N LYS A 92 -9.10 1.47 -22.09
CA LYS A 92 -8.26 1.07 -23.22
C LYS A 92 -7.01 1.91 -23.41
N ILE A 93 -6.97 3.12 -22.84
CA ILE A 93 -5.86 4.05 -23.04
C ILE A 93 -5.25 4.44 -21.70
N SER A 94 -6.00 5.12 -20.84
CA SER A 94 -5.44 5.70 -19.61
C SER A 94 -4.94 4.66 -18.62
N LEU A 95 -5.73 3.62 -18.38
CA LEU A 95 -5.39 2.57 -17.43
C LEU A 95 -4.18 1.76 -17.91
N PRO A 96 -4.10 1.29 -19.17
CA PRO A 96 -2.89 0.65 -19.71
C PRO A 96 -1.64 1.53 -19.62
N LEU A 97 -1.76 2.84 -19.91
CA LEU A 97 -0.64 3.79 -19.79
C LEU A 97 -0.19 3.99 -18.34
N ALA A 98 -1.09 3.88 -17.37
CA ALA A 98 -0.77 4.00 -15.95
C ALA A 98 -0.22 2.70 -15.31
N ARG A 99 -0.29 1.55 -16.00
CA ARG A 99 0.19 0.26 -15.48
C ARG A 99 1.64 0.28 -14.98
N PRO A 100 2.62 0.91 -15.66
CA PRO A 100 4.00 0.93 -15.18
C PRO A 100 4.12 1.64 -13.82
N SER A 101 3.47 2.79 -13.66
CA SER A 101 3.47 3.54 -12.40
C SER A 101 2.71 2.83 -11.29
N ILE A 102 1.62 2.13 -11.62
CA ILE A 102 0.90 1.26 -10.67
C ILE A 102 1.83 0.13 -10.20
N ALA A 103 2.53 -0.54 -11.13
CA ALA A 103 3.47 -1.61 -10.80
C ALA A 103 4.57 -1.09 -9.87
N LEU A 104 5.14 0.09 -10.15
CA LEU A 104 6.12 0.73 -9.26
C LEU A 104 5.56 0.96 -7.84
N GLY A 105 4.32 1.44 -7.72
CA GLY A 105 3.69 1.63 -6.42
C GLY A 105 3.42 0.33 -5.67
N VAL A 106 3.02 -0.72 -6.38
CA VAL A 106 2.85 -2.05 -5.80
C VAL A 106 4.18 -2.61 -5.34
N THR A 107 5.26 -2.43 -6.11
CA THR A 107 6.61 -2.84 -5.72
C THR A 107 7.05 -2.14 -4.45
N LEU A 108 6.88 -0.81 -4.36
CA LEU A 108 7.21 -0.05 -3.15
C LEU A 108 6.42 -0.54 -1.93
N ALA A 109 5.11 -0.69 -2.07
CA ALA A 109 4.26 -1.21 -0.99
C ALA A 109 4.66 -2.63 -0.57
N THR A 110 5.04 -3.49 -1.53
CA THR A 110 5.49 -4.85 -1.24
C THR A 110 6.81 -4.86 -0.49
N LEU A 111 7.77 -4.02 -0.89
CA LEU A 111 9.06 -3.91 -0.21
C LEU A 111 8.89 -3.43 1.24
N ASP A 112 8.04 -2.43 1.46
CA ASP A 112 7.77 -1.90 2.81
C ASP A 112 7.06 -2.96 3.67
N ALA A 113 6.08 -3.68 3.11
CA ALA A 113 5.39 -4.77 3.80
C ALA A 113 6.34 -5.95 4.16
N LEU A 114 7.29 -6.28 3.27
CA LEU A 114 8.28 -7.33 3.51
C LEU A 114 9.29 -6.93 4.60
N ALA A 115 9.68 -5.66 4.63
CA ALA A 115 10.59 -5.11 5.63
C ALA A 115 9.92 -4.84 7.00
N ASP A 116 8.59 -4.89 7.08
CA ASP A 116 7.87 -4.63 8.32
C ASP A 116 7.97 -5.81 9.30
N TYR A 117 8.77 -5.62 10.35
CA TYR A 117 8.86 -6.53 11.48
C TYR A 117 7.87 -6.17 12.60
N GLY A 118 7.78 -4.89 12.97
CA GLY A 118 7.10 -4.46 14.18
C GLY A 118 5.60 -4.70 14.14
N THR A 119 4.95 -4.42 13.01
CA THR A 119 3.49 -4.56 12.86
C THR A 119 3.07 -6.02 12.94
N VAL A 120 3.75 -6.90 12.21
CA VAL A 120 3.41 -8.32 12.14
C VAL A 120 3.76 -9.05 13.44
N GLU A 121 4.86 -8.69 14.10
CA GLU A 121 5.21 -9.22 15.43
C GLU A 121 4.16 -8.80 16.47
N PHE A 122 3.73 -7.54 16.48
CA PHE A 122 2.70 -7.06 17.39
C PHE A 122 1.34 -7.74 17.20
N LEU A 123 0.95 -7.96 15.94
CA LEU A 123 -0.25 -8.71 15.59
C LEU A 123 -0.10 -10.22 15.81
N GLY A 124 1.09 -10.71 16.17
CA GLY A 124 1.34 -12.13 16.42
C GLY A 124 1.35 -13.00 15.16
N VAL A 125 1.62 -12.40 14.00
CA VAL A 125 1.61 -13.10 12.70
C VAL A 125 3.02 -13.58 12.37
N PRO A 126 3.24 -14.91 12.25
CA PRO A 126 4.55 -15.43 11.87
C PRO A 126 4.86 -15.10 10.40
N THR A 127 5.96 -14.41 10.17
CA THR A 127 6.49 -14.09 8.84
C THR A 127 7.95 -14.51 8.76
N PHE A 128 8.53 -14.47 7.55
CA PHE A 128 9.96 -14.74 7.39
C PHE A 128 10.81 -13.76 8.21
N THR A 129 10.43 -12.47 8.21
CA THR A 129 11.09 -11.42 8.99
C THR A 129 11.03 -11.72 10.49
N THR A 130 9.87 -12.10 11.05
CA THR A 130 9.81 -12.47 12.49
C THR A 130 10.63 -13.73 12.80
N GLY A 131 10.76 -14.65 11.85
CA GLY A 131 11.67 -15.80 11.93
C GLY A 131 13.14 -15.40 12.08
N ILE A 132 13.63 -14.46 11.25
CA ILE A 132 15.01 -13.94 11.34
C ILE A 132 15.25 -13.34 12.74
N PHE A 133 14.35 -12.48 13.21
CA PHE A 133 14.47 -11.84 14.51
C PHE A 133 14.38 -12.83 15.68
N ARG A 134 13.58 -13.90 15.55
CA ARG A 134 13.51 -14.97 16.54
C ARG A 134 14.81 -15.75 16.67
N VAL A 135 15.46 -16.08 15.55
CA VAL A 135 16.77 -16.76 15.57
C VAL A 135 17.84 -15.83 16.16
N TRP A 136 17.83 -14.56 15.78
CA TRP A 136 18.80 -13.60 16.26
C TRP A 136 18.65 -13.27 17.75
N PHE A 137 17.49 -12.75 18.18
CA PHE A 137 17.28 -12.28 19.56
C PHE A 137 16.76 -13.37 20.50
N GLY A 138 15.96 -14.30 19.98
CA GLY A 138 15.36 -15.36 20.80
C GLY A 138 16.30 -16.55 21.04
N MET A 139 17.19 -16.85 20.10
CA MET A 139 18.13 -17.98 20.18
C MET A 139 19.59 -17.55 20.29
N GLU A 140 19.87 -16.24 20.23
CA GLU A 140 21.21 -15.66 20.25
C GLU A 140 22.14 -16.16 19.12
N ASP A 141 21.57 -16.73 18.05
CA ASP A 141 22.31 -17.27 16.91
C ASP A 141 22.39 -16.24 15.76
N THR A 142 23.39 -15.38 15.84
CA THR A 142 23.63 -14.33 14.84
C THR A 142 24.04 -14.88 13.48
N ILE A 143 24.68 -16.05 13.42
CA ILE A 143 25.20 -16.63 12.18
C ILE A 143 24.04 -17.16 11.34
N SER A 144 23.17 -17.97 11.94
CA SER A 144 21.99 -18.50 11.27
C SER A 144 21.03 -17.38 10.85
N ALA A 145 20.85 -16.36 11.70
CA ALA A 145 20.06 -15.18 11.35
C ALA A 145 20.63 -14.41 10.15
N ALA A 146 21.95 -14.21 10.09
CA ALA A 146 22.61 -13.56 8.96
C ALA A 146 22.46 -14.37 7.66
N GLN A 147 22.54 -15.70 7.74
CA GLN A 147 22.29 -16.59 6.60
C GLN A 147 20.86 -16.46 6.09
N MET A 148 19.86 -16.46 6.98
CA MET A 148 18.47 -16.24 6.60
C MET A 148 18.27 -14.86 5.95
N ALA A 149 18.86 -13.81 6.52
CA ALA A 149 18.79 -12.46 5.98
C ALA A 149 19.46 -12.32 4.60
N SER A 150 20.47 -13.13 4.29
CA SER A 150 21.16 -13.09 2.99
C SER A 150 20.35 -13.65 1.81
N VAL A 151 19.32 -14.46 2.10
CA VAL A 151 18.44 -15.06 1.09
C VAL A 151 17.19 -14.18 0.84
N PHE A 152 17.02 -13.14 1.64
CA PHE A 152 15.96 -12.14 1.52
C PHE A 152 16.31 -11.06 0.49
#